data_AF-A0AAW8FZM9-F1
#
_entry.id   AF-A0AAW8FZM9-F1
#
_cell.length_a   1.000
_cell.length_b   1.000
_cell.length_c   1.000
_cell.angle_alpha   90.00
_cell.angle_beta   90.00
_cell.angle_gamma   90.00
#
_symmetry.space_group_name_H-M   'P 1'
#
loop_
_entity.id
_entity.type
_entity.pdbx_description
1 polymer ?
#
loop_
_entity_poly.entity_id
_entity_poly.type
_entity_poly.pdbx_seq_one_letter_code
_entity_poly.pdbx_strand_id
1 'polypeptide(L)'
;MLEKDRIKIYEELINFVTTKLINEFKDPVGRPVNNVEKLTIINVDYDEENQNRKKIIIKEFIMDCRLLIKWEDDSLSSLNTQFRNNKPIEFEINFESDEIELVESDVKLIEEKLF
;
A
#
# COMPACT_ATOMS: atom_id res chain seq x y z
N MET A 1 3.87 20.50 3.62
CA MET A 1 2.72 19.59 3.51
C MET A 1 1.79 19.85 4.68
N LEU A 2 0.49 20.06 4.45
CA LEU A 2 -0.45 20.22 5.56
C LEU A 2 -0.74 18.85 6.18
N GLU A 3 -1.08 18.81 7.47
CA GLU A 3 -1.42 17.57 8.19
C GLU A 3 -2.59 16.83 7.51
N LYS A 4 -3.55 17.59 6.97
CA LYS A 4 -4.69 17.07 6.20
C LYS A 4 -4.26 16.29 4.96
N ASP A 5 -3.23 16.76 4.25
CA ASP A 5 -2.73 16.11 3.04
C ASP A 5 -2.09 14.76 3.39
N ARG A 6 -1.35 14.71 4.51
CA ARG A 6 -0.73 13.46 5.02
C ARG A 6 -1.76 12.38 5.33
N ILE A 7 -2.86 12.74 5.98
CA ILE A 7 -3.94 11.80 6.31
C ILE A 7 -4.52 11.20 5.02
N LYS A 8 -4.85 12.04 4.04
CA LYS A 8 -5.39 11.59 2.75
C LYS A 8 -4.42 10.69 1.99
N ILE A 9 -3.13 11.02 1.98
CA ILE A 9 -2.10 10.16 1.35
C ILE A 9 -2.04 8.80 2.02
N TYR A 10 -2.16 8.75 3.35
CA TYR A 10 -2.13 7.49 4.08
C TYR A 10 -3.38 6.66 3.78
N GLU A 11 -4.55 7.28 3.72
CA GLU A 11 -5.80 6.63 3.31
C GLU A 11 -5.68 6.06 1.89
N GLU A 12 -5.22 6.86 0.93
CA GLU A 12 -5.00 6.41 -0.45
C GLU A 12 -3.96 5.30 -0.55
N LEU A 13 -2.87 5.39 0.22
CA LEU A 13 -1.85 4.35 0.26
C LEU A 13 -2.40 3.04 0.84
N ILE A 14 -3.21 3.10 1.91
CA ILE A 14 -3.89 1.93 2.49
C ILE A 14 -4.85 1.31 1.46
N ASN A 15 -5.64 2.13 0.77
CA ASN A 15 -6.58 1.67 -0.27
C ASN A 15 -5.84 1.01 -1.45
N PHE A 16 -4.76 1.63 -1.90
CA PHE A 16 -3.90 1.11 -2.96
C PHE A 16 -3.33 -0.27 -2.59
N VAL A 17 -2.71 -0.37 -1.41
CA VAL A 17 -2.09 -1.63 -0.96
C VAL A 17 -3.14 -2.70 -0.72
N THR A 18 -4.29 -2.37 -0.14
CA THR A 18 -5.39 -3.32 0.07
C THR A 18 -5.88 -3.89 -1.27
N THR A 19 -6.14 -3.02 -2.25
CA THR A 19 -6.56 -3.42 -3.60
C THR A 19 -5.54 -4.33 -4.27
N LYS A 20 -4.24 -3.98 -4.19
CA LYS A 20 -3.15 -4.77 -4.75
C LYS A 20 -3.03 -6.15 -4.10
N LEU A 21 -3.14 -6.23 -2.78
CA LEU A 21 -3.05 -7.50 -2.07
C LEU A 21 -4.22 -8.43 -2.40
N ILE A 22 -5.43 -7.91 -2.48
CA ILE A 22 -6.63 -8.72 -2.81
C ILE A 22 -6.56 -9.22 -4.27
N ASN A 23 -6.11 -8.37 -5.20
CA ASN A 23 -6.17 -8.69 -6.63
C ASN A 23 -4.94 -9.44 -7.16
N GLU A 24 -3.76 -9.17 -6.62
CA GLU A 24 -2.48 -9.62 -7.20
C GLU A 24 -1.67 -10.54 -6.29
N PHE A 25 -1.78 -10.42 -4.96
CA PHE A 25 -0.98 -11.22 -4.04
C PHE A 25 -1.51 -12.65 -3.90
N LYS A 26 -0.57 -13.59 -3.85
CA LYS A 26 -0.82 -14.99 -3.53
C LYS A 26 0.14 -15.43 -2.46
N ASP A 27 -0.33 -16.27 -1.55
CA ASP A 27 0.53 -16.91 -0.55
C ASP A 27 1.61 -17.79 -1.23
N PRO A 28 2.61 -18.28 -0.47
CA PRO A 28 3.66 -19.14 -1.03
C PRO A 28 3.17 -20.44 -1.69
N VAL A 29 1.93 -20.85 -1.43
CA VAL A 29 1.28 -22.04 -2.00
C VAL A 29 0.42 -21.67 -3.23
N GLY A 30 0.35 -20.39 -3.59
CA GLY A 30 -0.36 -19.88 -4.76
C GLY A 30 -1.82 -19.49 -4.50
N ARG A 31 -2.24 -19.35 -3.24
CA ARG A 31 -3.63 -19.05 -2.87
C ARG A 31 -3.88 -17.54 -2.78
N PRO A 32 -5.02 -17.05 -3.29
CA PRO A 32 -5.34 -15.64 -3.26
C PRO A 32 -5.69 -15.17 -1.84
N VAL A 33 -5.50 -13.86 -1.62
CA VAL A 33 -6.00 -13.19 -0.43
C VAL A 33 -7.51 -13.05 -0.52
N ASN A 34 -8.22 -13.46 0.53
CA ASN A 34 -9.66 -13.25 0.63
C ASN A 34 -10.00 -11.89 1.25
N ASN A 35 -9.24 -11.48 2.27
CA ASN A 35 -9.42 -10.18 2.89
C ASN A 35 -8.13 -9.68 3.56
N VAL A 36 -8.01 -8.36 3.74
CA VAL A 36 -6.96 -7.72 4.56
C VAL A 36 -7.59 -7.33 5.89
N GLU A 37 -7.28 -8.06 6.97
CA GLU A 37 -7.83 -7.78 8.31
C GLU A 37 -7.21 -6.54 8.95
N LYS A 38 -5.91 -6.36 8.75
CA LYS A 38 -5.16 -5.26 9.33
C LYS A 38 -4.07 -4.82 8.38
N LEU A 39 -3.91 -3.52 8.25
CA LEU A 39 -2.81 -2.90 7.56
C LEU A 39 -2.27 -1.77 8.44
N THR A 40 -0.96 -1.73 8.64
CA THR A 40 -0.31 -0.75 9.51
C THR A 40 0.94 -0.23 8.82
N ILE A 41 0.98 1.07 8.58
CA ILE A 41 2.15 1.76 8.06
C ILE A 41 3.21 1.80 9.16
N ILE A 42 4.37 1.20 8.89
CA ILE A 42 5.53 1.23 9.78
C ILE A 42 6.40 2.42 9.44
N ASN A 43 6.68 2.60 8.15
CA ASN A 43 7.55 3.65 7.66
C ASN A 43 7.07 4.17 6.31
N VAL A 44 7.30 5.46 6.07
CA VAL A 44 7.11 6.12 4.77
C VAL A 44 8.27 7.07 4.59
N ASP A 45 9.06 6.85 3.55
CA ASP A 45 10.14 7.71 3.10
C ASP A 45 9.66 8.55 1.90
N TYR A 46 9.86 9.85 2.00
CA TYR A 46 9.40 10.84 1.04
C TYR A 46 10.58 11.36 0.22
N ASP A 47 10.39 11.48 -1.10
CA ASP A 47 11.37 12.14 -1.97
C ASP A 47 11.18 13.67 -1.93
N GLU A 48 11.68 14.30 -0.86
CA GLU A 48 11.55 15.76 -0.65
C GLU A 48 12.24 16.58 -1.76
N GLU A 49 13.21 16.03 -2.48
CA GLU A 49 13.95 16.73 -3.55
C GLU A 49 13.12 16.88 -4.84
N ASN A 50 12.33 15.86 -5.18
CA ASN A 50 11.52 15.83 -6.41
C ASN A 50 10.04 16.20 -6.19
N GLN A 51 9.64 16.44 -4.94
CA GLN A 51 8.30 16.87 -4.59
C GLN A 51 8.05 18.36 -4.88
N ASN A 52 6.79 18.68 -5.16
CA ASN A 52 6.34 20.07 -5.26
C ASN A 52 4.94 20.20 -4.67
N ARG A 53 4.38 21.42 -4.68
CA ARG A 53 3.06 21.67 -4.08
C ARG A 53 1.95 20.78 -4.66
N LYS A 54 2.04 20.39 -5.94
CA LYS A 54 1.04 19.56 -6.61
C LYS A 54 1.39 18.07 -6.63
N LYS A 55 2.61 17.70 -6.28
CA LYS A 55 3.12 16.34 -6.48
C LYS A 55 3.85 15.84 -5.25
N ILE A 56 3.38 14.75 -4.69
CA ILE A 56 3.99 14.04 -3.57
C ILE A 56 4.53 12.72 -4.07
N ILE A 57 5.74 12.35 -3.64
CA ILE A 57 6.42 11.15 -4.09
C ILE A 57 6.87 10.37 -2.86
N ILE A 58 6.29 9.17 -2.69
CA ILE A 58 6.73 8.21 -1.68
C ILE A 58 7.80 7.34 -2.33
N LYS A 59 9.04 7.48 -1.87
CA LYS A 59 10.17 6.70 -2.38
C LYS A 59 10.08 5.26 -1.91
N GLU A 60 9.81 5.07 -0.63
CA GLU A 60 9.70 3.77 0.01
C GLU A 60 8.63 3.81 1.10
N PHE A 61 7.88 2.73 1.25
CA PHE A 61 7.05 2.49 2.43
C PHE A 61 7.25 1.06 2.92
N ILE A 62 7.01 0.86 4.21
CA ILE A 62 6.97 -0.45 4.83
C ILE A 62 5.63 -0.57 5.56
N MET A 63 4.89 -1.63 5.26
CA MET A 63 3.58 -1.90 5.85
C MET A 63 3.50 -3.31 6.40
N ASP A 64 3.08 -3.43 7.65
CA ASP A 64 2.66 -4.69 8.26
C ASP A 64 1.21 -4.99 7.85
N CYS A 65 1.00 -6.21 7.37
CA CYS A 65 -0.29 -6.68 6.90
C CYS A 65 -0.67 -7.99 7.58
N ARG A 66 -1.95 -8.09 7.97
CA ARG A 66 -2.58 -9.34 8.38
C ARG A 66 -3.63 -9.70 7.33
N LEU A 67 -3.36 -10.77 6.61
CA LEU A 67 -4.15 -11.26 5.48
C LEU A 67 -4.97 -12.48 5.91
N LEU A 68 -6.21 -12.57 5.45
CA LEU A 68 -7.00 -13.79 5.51
C LEU A 68 -6.90 -14.51 4.17
N ILE A 69 -6.38 -15.72 4.20
CA ILE A 69 -6.29 -16.63 3.06
C ILE A 69 -7.44 -17.63 3.17
N LYS A 70 -8.20 -17.79 2.09
CA LYS A 70 -9.29 -18.76 2.01
C LYS A 70 -8.77 -20.12 1.51
N TRP A 71 -9.15 -21.17 2.21
CA TRP A 71 -8.83 -22.56 1.89
C TRP A 71 -9.99 -23.22 1.13
N GLU A 72 -9.72 -24.37 0.53
CA GLU A 72 -10.71 -25.12 -0.29
C GLU A 72 -11.91 -25.63 0.53
N ASP A 73 -11.73 -25.83 1.83
CA ASP A 73 -12.76 -26.25 2.79
C ASP A 73 -13.55 -25.08 3.40
N ASP A 74 -13.50 -23.90 2.78
CA ASP A 74 -14.02 -22.63 3.29
C ASP A 74 -13.38 -22.18 4.63
N SER A 75 -12.32 -22.86 5.12
CA SER A 75 -11.59 -22.39 6.29
C SER A 75 -10.75 -21.15 5.95
N LEU A 76 -10.52 -20.30 6.96
CA LEU A 76 -9.74 -19.07 6.84
C LEU A 76 -8.48 -19.21 7.69
N SER A 77 -7.33 -18.89 7.12
CA SER A 77 -6.07 -18.78 7.84
C SER A 77 -5.56 -17.36 7.79
N SER A 78 -4.99 -16.89 8.91
CA SER A 78 -4.33 -15.59 8.97
C SER A 78 -2.84 -15.70 8.63
N LEU A 79 -2.37 -14.88 7.70
CA LEU A 79 -0.96 -14.68 7.39
C LEU A 79 -0.56 -13.27 7.82
N ASN A 80 0.42 -13.17 8.72
CA ASN A 80 1.07 -11.89 9.01
C ASN A 80 2.31 -11.78 8.15
N THR A 81 2.43 -10.68 7.42
CA THR A 81 3.56 -10.43 6.52
C THR A 81 3.80 -8.93 6.38
N GLN A 82 4.96 -8.57 5.87
CA GLN A 82 5.38 -7.19 5.68
C GLN A 82 5.62 -6.93 4.20
N PHE A 83 5.23 -5.75 3.73
CA PHE A 83 5.38 -5.36 2.33
C PHE A 83 6.07 -4.02 2.18
N ARG A 84 6.81 -3.91 1.09
CA ARG A 84 7.35 -2.65 0.58
C ARG A 84 7.05 -2.47 -0.90
N ASN A 85 7.04 -1.24 -1.37
CA ASN A 85 6.99 -0.95 -2.80
C ASN A 85 8.32 -1.28 -3.49
N ASN A 86 8.24 -1.73 -4.75
CA ASN A 86 9.41 -1.94 -5.60
C ASN A 86 9.99 -0.65 -6.22
N LYS A 87 9.15 0.39 -6.37
CA LYS A 87 9.49 1.67 -6.99
C LYS A 87 8.66 2.79 -6.38
N PRO A 88 9.09 4.06 -6.51
CA PRO A 88 8.37 5.20 -5.94
C PRO A 88 6.92 5.29 -6.42
N ILE A 89 6.04 5.75 -5.53
CA ILE A 89 4.64 6.06 -5.82
C ILE A 89 4.48 7.58 -5.89
N GLU A 90 3.78 8.03 -6.91
CA GLU A 90 3.47 9.44 -7.11
C GLU A 90 1.99 9.70 -6.82
N PHE A 91 1.74 10.79 -6.11
CA PHE A 91 0.41 11.31 -5.81
C PHE A 91 0.30 12.73 -6.36
N GLU A 92 -0.76 13.02 -7.09
CA GLU A 92 -1.08 14.35 -7.58
C GLU A 92 -2.18 14.98 -6.73
N ILE A 93 -1.96 16.22 -6.30
CA ILE A 93 -2.91 16.98 -5.49
C ILE A 93 -3.70 17.89 -6.43
N ASN A 94 -5.00 17.64 -6.53
CA ASN A 94 -5.92 18.53 -7.22
C ASN A 94 -6.38 19.66 -6.27
N PHE A 95 -5.86 20.86 -6.49
CA PHE A 95 -6.19 22.04 -5.67
C PHE A 95 -7.64 22.52 -5.83
N GLU A 96 -8.31 22.16 -6.92
CA GLU A 96 -9.68 22.60 -7.20
C GLU A 96 -10.70 21.72 -6.45
N SER A 97 -10.47 20.40 -6.42
CA SER A 97 -11.32 19.45 -5.70
C SER A 97 -10.84 19.11 -4.29
N ASP A 98 -9.63 19.53 -3.92
CA ASP A 98 -8.95 19.08 -2.69
C ASP A 98 -8.81 17.55 -2.63
N GLU A 99 -8.72 16.89 -3.80
CA GLU A 99 -8.53 15.44 -3.90
C GLU A 99 -7.06 15.10 -4.14
N ILE A 100 -6.66 13.90 -3.71
CA ILE A 100 -5.34 13.35 -3.96
C ILE A 100 -5.54 12.11 -4.83
N GLU A 101 -4.94 12.12 -6.00
CA GLU A 101 -5.02 11.02 -6.95
C GLU A 101 -3.67 10.30 -6.99
N LEU A 102 -3.71 8.97 -6.87
CA LEU A 102 -2.53 8.15 -7.10
C LEU A 102 -2.27 8.10 -8.61
N VAL A 103 -1.09 8.54 -9.02
CA VAL A 103 -0.65 8.42 -10.41
C VAL A 103 -0.21 6.97 -10.59
N GLU A 104 -1.11 6.15 -11.12
CA GLU A 104 -0.86 4.72 -11.29
C GLU A 104 0.41 4.50 -12.11
N SER A 105 1.38 3.90 -11.44
CA SER A 105 2.56 3.31 -12.05
C SER A 105 2.55 1.83 -11.71
N ASP A 106 3.24 0.97 -12.49
CA ASP A 106 3.35 -0.49 -12.27
C ASP A 106 4.04 -0.90 -10.94
N VAL A 107 3.63 -0.31 -9.82
CA VAL A 107 4.15 -0.54 -8.48
C VAL A 107 3.66 -1.91 -8.05
N LYS A 108 4.62 -2.71 -7.62
CA LYS A 108 4.43 -4.04 -7.09
C LYS A 108 4.79 -4.03 -5.61
N LEU A 109 4.05 -4.83 -4.85
CA LEU A 109 4.34 -5.09 -3.45
C LEU A 109 5.33 -6.25 -3.37
N ILE A 110 6.46 -6.01 -2.72
CA ILE A 110 7.47 -7.02 -2.44
C ILE A 110 7.30 -7.44 -0.99
N GLU A 111 7.11 -8.74 -0.79
CA GLU A 111 7.07 -9.33 0.55
C GLU A 111 8.47 -9.25 1.19
N GLU A 112 8.53 -8.66 2.37
CA GLU A 112 9.72 -8.58 3.20
C GLU A 112 9.75 -9.80 4.12
N LYS A 113 10.65 -10.74 3.81
CA LYS A 113 10.86 -11.92 4.64
C LYS A 113 11.64 -11.51 5.89
N LEU A 114 10.94 -11.40 7.01
CA LEU A 114 11.56 -11.37 8.33
C LEU A 114 12.20 -12.74 8.57
N PHE A 115 13.53 -12.80 8.53
CA PHE A 115 14.36 -14.01 8.63
C PHE A 115 14.11 -14.82 9.90
#